data_AF-A0A820L794-F1
#
_entry.id   AF-A0A820L794-F1
#
_cell.length_a   1.000
_cell.length_b   1.000
_cell.length_c   1.000
_cell.angle_alpha   90.00
_cell.angle_beta   90.00
_cell.angle_gamma   90.00
#
_symmetry.space_group_name_H-M   'P 1'
#
loop_
_entity.id
_entity.type
_entity.pdbx_description
1 polymer ?
#
loop_
_entity_poly.entity_id
_entity_poly.type
_entity_poly.pdbx_seq_one_letter_code
_entity_poly.pdbx_strand_id
1 'polypeptide(L)'
;DQFWGKYKAIFIACIIYSVGLTVLVVSSIPASINAGTALPGLIIAMIIIGMGTGGVQSNAISLMGEQYIRKTPIVKEIKGKKKIIDPQVTIQSLFSWLYWAMNLASLSSILTTNVEKYHSFWLTYLIPLIVFMGAIIVLLVGRQRYIRAPPNGSLLIQAFRVIKIAFRLRWKL
;
A
#
# COMPACT_ATOMS: atom_id res chain seq x y z
N ASP A 1 2.54 13.07 -3.21
CA ASP A 1 1.48 14.10 -3.23
C ASP A 1 1.65 15.26 -4.22
N GLN A 2 2.80 15.93 -4.35
CA GLN A 2 2.87 17.24 -5.01
C GLN A 2 2.79 17.26 -6.56
N PHE A 3 3.27 16.23 -7.29
CA PHE A 3 3.50 16.38 -8.74
C PHE A 3 2.85 15.34 -9.67
N TRP A 4 2.60 14.10 -9.22
CA TRP A 4 2.23 13.00 -10.14
C TRP A 4 0.79 12.48 -9.97
N GLY A 5 0.04 13.01 -9.01
CA GLY A 5 -1.28 12.48 -8.63
C GLY A 5 -1.12 11.19 -7.80
N LYS A 6 -1.90 11.08 -6.71
CA LYS A 6 -1.79 10.00 -5.72
C LYS A 6 -1.85 8.60 -6.34
N TYR A 7 -2.71 8.43 -7.35
CA TYR A 7 -2.81 7.16 -8.09
C TYR A 7 -1.51 6.77 -8.79
N LYS A 8 -0.80 7.70 -9.47
CA LYS A 8 0.48 7.36 -10.12
C LYS A 8 1.56 7.05 -9.08
N ALA A 9 1.57 7.76 -7.95
CA ALA A 9 2.51 7.48 -6.87
C ALA A 9 2.31 6.06 -6.29
N ILE A 10 1.06 5.65 -6.05
CA ILE A 10 0.72 4.30 -5.62
C ILE A 10 1.13 3.29 -6.69
N PHE A 11 0.82 3.55 -7.96
CA PHE A 11 1.15 2.63 -9.05
C PHE A 11 2.67 2.44 -9.21
N ILE A 12 3.45 3.51 -9.12
CA ILE A 12 4.92 3.43 -9.15
C ILE A 12 5.44 2.67 -7.94
N ALA A 13 4.90 2.91 -6.73
CA ALA A 13 5.28 2.16 -5.55
C ALA A 13 4.96 0.66 -5.68
N CYS A 14 3.82 0.30 -6.30
CA CYS A 14 3.48 -1.08 -6.63
C CYS A 14 4.47 -1.70 -7.62
N ILE A 15 4.91 -0.95 -8.65
CA ILE A 15 5.92 -1.44 -9.60
C ILE A 15 7.25 -1.69 -8.87
N ILE A 16 7.73 -0.74 -8.07
CA ILE A 16 8.96 -0.88 -7.28
C ILE A 16 8.86 -2.12 -6.37
N TYR A 17 7.74 -2.31 -5.69
CA TYR A 17 7.51 -3.48 -4.86
C TYR A 17 7.52 -4.79 -5.66
N SER A 18 6.91 -4.81 -6.86
CA SER A 18 6.90 -6.00 -7.73
C SER A 18 8.30 -6.38 -8.22
N VAL A 19 9.15 -5.37 -8.51
CA VAL A 19 10.56 -5.58 -8.85
C VAL A 19 11.30 -6.17 -7.65
N GLY A 20 11.10 -5.63 -6.46
CA GLY A 20 11.72 -6.16 -5.23
C GLY A 20 11.35 -7.62 -4.94
N LEU A 21 10.06 -7.98 -5.11
CA LEU A 21 9.60 -9.36 -4.99
C LEU A 21 10.21 -10.28 -6.07
N THR A 22 10.36 -9.78 -7.30
CA THR A 22 10.98 -10.56 -8.39
C THR A 22 12.45 -10.84 -8.09
N VAL A 23 13.19 -9.83 -7.61
CA VAL A 23 14.58 -9.99 -7.17
C VAL A 23 14.69 -10.97 -6.01
N LEU A 24 13.76 -10.91 -5.04
CA LEU A 24 13.70 -11.87 -3.93
C LEU A 24 13.54 -13.30 -4.45
N VAL A 25 12.57 -13.54 -5.33
CA VAL A 25 12.32 -14.85 -5.94
C VAL A 25 13.56 -15.34 -6.70
N VAL A 26 14.18 -14.51 -7.54
CA VAL A 26 15.39 -14.91 -8.29
C VAL A 26 16.55 -15.24 -7.34
N SER A 27 16.73 -14.48 -6.26
CA SER A 27 17.80 -14.72 -5.28
C SER A 27 17.64 -16.06 -4.53
N SER A 28 16.41 -16.55 -4.40
CA SER A 28 16.08 -17.82 -3.72
C SER A 28 16.08 -19.05 -4.63
N ILE A 29 16.45 -18.91 -5.91
CA ILE A 29 16.63 -20.04 -6.82
C ILE A 29 17.87 -20.84 -6.36
N PRO A 30 17.83 -22.19 -6.34
CA PRO A 30 18.97 -23.03 -5.93
C PRO A 30 20.27 -22.72 -6.70
N ALA A 31 20.18 -22.32 -7.97
CA ALA A 31 21.32 -21.86 -8.76
C ALA A 31 22.01 -20.60 -8.18
N SER A 32 21.24 -19.62 -7.69
CA SER A 32 21.76 -18.39 -7.06
C SER A 32 22.35 -18.66 -5.68
N ILE A 33 21.77 -19.63 -4.95
CA ILE A 33 22.27 -20.09 -3.65
C ILE A 33 23.64 -20.77 -3.82
N ASN A 34 23.76 -21.68 -4.81
CA ASN A 34 25.01 -22.39 -5.08
C ASN A 34 26.12 -21.47 -5.62
N ALA A 35 25.75 -20.36 -6.29
CA ALA A 35 26.70 -19.34 -6.75
C ALA A 35 27.13 -18.34 -5.65
N GLY A 36 26.59 -18.43 -4.43
CA GLY A 36 26.91 -17.52 -3.33
C GLY A 36 26.33 -16.10 -3.47
N THR A 37 25.50 -15.85 -4.48
CA THR A 37 24.88 -14.55 -4.74
C THR A 37 23.57 -14.33 -3.99
N ALA A 38 23.10 -15.31 -3.22
CA ALA A 38 21.83 -15.26 -2.50
C ALA A 38 21.75 -14.15 -1.43
N LEU A 39 22.79 -13.98 -0.60
CA LEU A 39 22.82 -12.96 0.45
C LEU A 39 22.76 -11.51 -0.09
N PRO A 40 23.62 -11.09 -1.03
CA PRO A 40 23.53 -9.73 -1.57
C PRO A 40 22.22 -9.50 -2.34
N GLY A 41 21.71 -10.52 -3.05
CA GLY A 41 20.41 -10.47 -3.72
C GLY A 41 19.25 -10.23 -2.73
N LEU A 42 19.27 -10.90 -1.58
CA LEU A 42 18.27 -10.74 -0.53
C LEU A 42 18.30 -9.35 0.10
N ILE A 43 19.49 -8.80 0.39
CA ILE A 43 19.64 -7.45 0.96
C ILE A 43 19.05 -6.40 0.00
N ILE A 44 19.40 -6.48 -1.28
CA ILE A 44 18.88 -5.58 -2.32
C ILE A 44 17.36 -5.71 -2.41
N ALA A 45 16.84 -6.93 -2.42
CA ALA A 45 15.40 -7.18 -2.44
C ALA A 45 14.70 -6.54 -1.23
N MET A 46 15.22 -6.70 -0.01
CA MET A 46 14.62 -6.13 1.20
C MET A 46 14.54 -4.60 1.17
N ILE A 47 15.58 -3.92 0.66
CA ILE A 47 15.59 -2.46 0.52
C ILE A 47 14.51 -2.01 -0.46
N ILE A 48 14.43 -2.65 -1.62
CA ILE A 48 13.44 -2.32 -2.66
C ILE A 48 12.01 -2.59 -2.17
N ILE A 49 11.79 -3.74 -1.53
CA ILE A 49 10.52 -4.13 -0.93
C ILE A 49 10.11 -3.12 0.14
N GLY A 50 11.00 -2.76 1.06
CA GLY A 50 10.72 -1.78 2.12
C GLY A 50 10.37 -0.38 1.57
N MET A 51 11.04 0.05 0.51
CA MET A 51 10.72 1.30 -0.18
C MET A 51 9.33 1.23 -0.86
N GLY A 52 9.02 0.10 -1.49
CA GLY A 52 7.73 -0.15 -2.12
C GLY A 52 6.56 -0.20 -1.12
N THR A 53 6.70 -0.96 -0.02
CA THR A 53 5.65 -1.07 1.01
C THR A 53 5.35 0.27 1.66
N GLY A 54 6.39 1.03 2.03
CA GLY A 54 6.22 2.35 2.62
C GLY A 54 5.47 3.31 1.69
N GLY A 55 5.77 3.26 0.39
CA GLY A 55 5.06 4.03 -0.64
C GLY A 55 3.58 3.65 -0.78
N VAL A 56 3.26 2.35 -0.73
CA VAL A 56 1.87 1.87 -0.81
C VAL A 56 1.09 2.24 0.47
N GLN A 57 1.63 1.94 1.66
CA GLN A 57 0.93 2.16 2.93
C GLN A 57 0.64 3.64 3.21
N SER A 58 1.60 4.52 2.93
CA SER A 58 1.45 5.97 3.14
C SER A 58 0.34 6.60 2.28
N ASN A 59 0.06 6.04 1.10
CA ASN A 59 -0.91 6.62 0.17
C ASN A 59 -2.24 5.83 0.12
N ALA A 60 -2.25 4.53 0.41
CA ALA A 60 -3.42 3.67 0.29
C ALA A 60 -4.53 4.04 1.29
N ILE A 61 -4.17 4.31 2.55
CA ILE A 61 -5.15 4.71 3.58
C ILE A 61 -5.74 6.09 3.24
N SER A 62 -4.90 7.02 2.77
CA SER A 62 -5.36 8.34 2.33
C SER A 62 -6.32 8.24 1.14
N LEU A 63 -6.02 7.40 0.15
CA LEU A 63 -6.89 7.18 -1.00
C LEU A 63 -8.25 6.63 -0.58
N MET A 64 -8.27 5.72 0.37
CA MET A 64 -9.50 5.13 0.89
C MET A 64 -10.36 6.14 1.65
N GLY A 65 -9.74 7.04 2.43
CA GLY A 65 -10.43 8.15 3.06
C GLY A 65 -11.03 9.12 2.04
N GLU A 66 -10.32 9.39 0.93
CA GLU A 66 -10.78 10.29 -0.14
C GLU A 66 -11.94 9.71 -0.98
N GLN A 67 -12.12 8.39 -1.00
CA GLN A 67 -13.29 7.78 -1.61
C GLN A 67 -14.61 8.15 -0.89
N TYR A 68 -14.55 8.63 0.36
CA TYR A 68 -15.69 9.14 1.09
C TYR A 68 -15.89 10.65 0.86
N ILE A 69 -16.70 10.98 -0.14
CA ILE A 69 -17.12 12.37 -0.40
C ILE A 69 -18.33 12.76 0.47
N ARG A 70 -19.04 11.79 1.05
CA ARG A 70 -20.35 12.01 1.70
C ARG A 70 -20.16 12.48 3.14
N LYS A 71 -20.26 13.80 3.35
CA LYS A 71 -20.17 14.45 4.68
C LYS A 71 -21.51 14.62 5.40
N THR A 72 -22.64 14.37 4.72
CA THR A 72 -23.98 14.58 5.27
C THR A 72 -24.75 13.26 5.37
N PRO A 73 -25.40 12.96 6.51
CA PRO A 73 -26.29 11.82 6.63
C PRO A 73 -27.50 12.01 5.71
N ILE A 74 -27.79 10.98 4.90
CA ILE A 74 -28.96 10.97 4.01
C ILE A 74 -29.82 9.79 4.42
N VAL A 75 -31.11 10.04 4.64
CA VAL A 75 -32.10 8.98 4.79
C VAL A 75 -32.35 8.41 3.39
N LYS A 76 -31.88 7.19 3.13
CA LYS A 76 -32.24 6.46 1.92
C LYS A 76 -33.28 5.41 2.28
N GLU A 77 -34.40 5.42 1.56
CA GLU A 77 -35.33 4.30 1.55
C GLU A 77 -34.76 3.21 0.64
N ILE A 78 -34.39 2.09 1.24
CA ILE A 78 -34.01 0.88 0.51
C ILE A 78 -35.03 -0.18 0.93
N LYS A 79 -35.82 -0.68 -0.03
CA LYS A 79 -36.83 -1.73 0.20
C LYS A 79 -37.88 -1.37 1.27
N GLY A 80 -38.45 -0.16 1.22
CA GLY A 80 -39.52 0.27 2.13
C GLY A 80 -39.09 0.50 3.59
N LYS A 81 -37.79 0.47 3.90
CA LYS A 81 -37.25 0.84 5.22
C LYS A 81 -36.38 2.08 5.08
N LYS A 82 -36.72 3.14 5.81
CA LYS A 82 -35.88 4.33 5.98
C LYS A 82 -34.61 3.92 6.72
N LYS A 83 -33.48 3.87 6.02
CA LYS A 83 -32.15 3.69 6.63
C LYS A 83 -31.45 5.04 6.66
N ILE A 84 -31.14 5.50 7.86
CA ILE A 84 -30.22 6.61 8.08
C ILE A 84 -28.82 6.06 7.79
N ILE A 85 -28.20 6.52 6.70
CA ILE A 85 -26.82 6.16 6.40
C ILE A 85 -25.94 7.21 7.06
N ASP A 86 -25.45 6.88 8.26
CA ASP A 86 -24.46 7.71 8.95
C ASP A 86 -23.07 7.51 8.30
N PRO A 87 -22.43 8.59 7.82
CA PRO A 87 -21.07 8.53 7.28
C PRO A 87 -20.06 7.93 8.27
N GLN A 88 -20.20 8.20 9.58
CA GLN A 88 -19.25 7.73 10.60
C GLN A 88 -19.30 6.21 10.75
N VAL A 89 -20.51 5.65 10.86
CA VAL A 89 -20.74 4.20 10.97
C VAL A 89 -20.26 3.47 9.72
N THR A 90 -20.43 4.09 8.55
CA THR A 90 -19.98 3.50 7.27
C THR A 90 -18.45 3.46 7.17
N ILE A 91 -17.76 4.53 7.58
CA ILE A 91 -16.30 4.59 7.63
C ILE A 91 -15.76 3.56 8.64
N GLN A 92 -16.35 3.49 9.83
CA GLN A 92 -15.94 2.52 10.86
C GLN A 92 -16.10 1.07 10.38
N SER A 93 -17.22 0.75 9.71
CA SER A 93 -17.43 -0.58 9.16
C SER A 93 -16.40 -0.94 8.09
N LEU A 94 -16.02 0.01 7.21
CA LEU A 94 -14.97 -0.21 6.23
C LEU A 94 -13.62 -0.50 6.90
N PHE A 95 -13.22 0.32 7.87
CA PHE A 95 -11.99 0.07 8.63
C PHE A 95 -12.05 -1.27 9.36
N SER A 96 -13.20 -1.64 9.93
CA SER A 96 -13.37 -2.96 10.56
C SER A 96 -13.13 -4.10 9.56
N TRP A 97 -13.67 -4.00 8.33
CA TRP A 97 -13.40 -4.97 7.27
C TRP A 97 -11.93 -5.02 6.85
N LEU A 98 -11.23 -3.87 6.80
CA LEU A 98 -9.79 -3.84 6.54
C LEU A 98 -9.01 -4.54 7.65
N TYR A 99 -9.33 -4.27 8.91
CA TYR A 99 -8.67 -4.91 10.04
C TYR A 99 -8.91 -6.41 10.03
N TRP A 100 -10.13 -6.86 9.71
CA TRP A 100 -10.43 -8.27 9.51
C TRP A 100 -9.58 -8.90 8.40
N ALA A 101 -9.48 -8.24 7.24
CA ALA A 101 -8.66 -8.73 6.13
C ALA A 101 -7.16 -8.78 6.47
N MET A 102 -6.64 -7.79 7.20
CA MET A 102 -5.24 -7.78 7.65
C MET A 102 -4.94 -8.90 8.64
N ASN A 103 -5.85 -9.18 9.57
CA ASN A 103 -5.72 -10.34 10.46
C ASN A 103 -5.75 -11.65 9.67
N LEU A 104 -6.63 -11.79 8.67
CA LEU A 104 -6.62 -12.97 7.80
C LEU A 104 -5.32 -13.10 7.00
N ALA A 105 -4.76 -11.99 6.52
CA ALA A 105 -3.48 -11.97 5.82
C ALA A 105 -2.31 -12.36 6.75
N SER A 106 -2.33 -11.99 8.04
CA SER A 106 -1.25 -12.40 8.96
C SER A 106 -1.26 -13.92 9.21
N LEU A 107 -2.42 -14.57 9.16
CA LEU A 107 -2.52 -16.03 9.21
C LEU A 107 -1.87 -16.72 8.00
N SER A 108 -1.79 -16.06 6.84
CA SER A 108 -1.16 -16.66 5.65
C SER A 108 0.33 -16.95 5.86
N SER A 109 0.99 -16.27 6.81
CA SER A 109 2.37 -16.54 7.20
C SER A 109 2.59 -17.99 7.65
N ILE A 110 1.59 -18.59 8.31
CA ILE A 110 1.63 -20.01 8.71
C ILE A 110 1.63 -20.93 7.47
N LEU A 111 0.92 -20.53 6.41
CA LEU A 111 0.89 -21.30 5.17
C LEU A 111 2.26 -21.24 4.48
N THR A 112 2.87 -20.06 4.45
CA THR A 112 4.20 -19.79 3.89
C THR A 112 5.28 -20.63 4.58
N THR A 113 5.28 -20.72 5.91
CA THR A 113 6.27 -21.53 6.66
C THR A 113 6.10 -23.03 6.47
N ASN A 114 4.85 -23.51 6.29
CA ASN A 114 4.62 -24.90 5.92
C ASN A 114 5.13 -25.21 4.50
N VAL A 115 4.87 -24.35 3.52
CA VAL A 115 5.36 -24.54 2.14
C VAL A 115 6.90 -24.51 2.07
N GLU A 116 7.53 -23.64 2.86
CA GLU A 116 9.00 -23.57 2.98
C GLU A 116 9.59 -24.89 3.46
N LYS A 117 8.95 -25.52 4.45
CA LYS A 117 9.42 -26.78 5.03
C LYS A 117 9.28 -27.97 4.08
N TYR A 118 8.24 -28.02 3.25
CA TYR A 118 7.89 -29.21 2.45
C TYR A 118 8.24 -29.15 0.96
N HIS A 119 8.43 -27.95 0.38
CA HIS A 119 8.65 -27.81 -1.07
C HIS A 119 9.97 -27.16 -1.43
N SER A 120 10.14 -25.85 -1.21
CA SER A 120 11.38 -25.12 -1.51
C SER A 120 11.20 -23.63 -1.20
N PHE A 121 12.27 -22.97 -0.76
CA PHE A 121 12.33 -21.52 -0.52
C PHE A 121 11.84 -20.68 -1.71
N TRP A 122 12.20 -21.07 -2.94
CA TRP A 122 11.79 -20.36 -4.15
C TRP A 122 10.27 -20.33 -4.34
N LEU A 123 9.59 -21.45 -4.13
CA LEU A 123 8.15 -21.57 -4.29
C LEU A 123 7.42 -20.71 -3.25
N THR A 124 7.95 -20.68 -2.03
CA THR A 124 7.43 -19.88 -0.92
C THR A 124 7.40 -18.38 -1.25
N TYR A 125 8.44 -17.84 -1.88
CA TYR A 125 8.48 -16.43 -2.29
C TYR A 125 7.72 -16.13 -3.59
N LEU A 126 7.42 -17.15 -4.39
CA LEU A 126 6.61 -16.98 -5.60
C LEU A 126 5.12 -16.76 -5.29
N ILE A 127 4.61 -17.35 -4.21
CA ILE A 127 3.24 -17.15 -3.73
C ILE A 127 2.92 -15.66 -3.50
N PRO A 128 3.67 -14.90 -2.67
CA PRO A 128 3.39 -13.48 -2.46
C PRO A 128 3.56 -12.65 -3.74
N LEU A 129 4.44 -13.06 -4.66
CA LEU A 129 4.59 -12.41 -5.97
C LEU A 129 3.32 -12.53 -6.81
N ILE A 130 2.74 -13.73 -6.92
CA ILE A 130 1.48 -13.94 -7.65
C ILE A 130 0.33 -13.16 -7.01
N VAL A 131 0.20 -13.24 -5.68
CA VAL A 131 -0.87 -12.54 -4.94
C VAL A 131 -0.74 -11.03 -5.16
N PHE A 132 0.48 -10.48 -5.10
CA PHE A 132 0.70 -9.06 -5.34
C PHE A 132 0.44 -8.65 -6.80
N MET A 133 0.78 -9.50 -7.77
CA MET A 133 0.44 -9.29 -9.17
C MET A 133 -1.08 -9.19 -9.37
N GLY A 134 -1.84 -10.08 -8.71
CA GLY A 134 -3.30 -10.03 -8.67
C GLY A 134 -3.82 -8.71 -8.10
N ALA A 135 -3.21 -8.22 -7.02
CA ALA A 135 -3.55 -6.92 -6.44
C ALA A 135 -3.30 -5.75 -7.40
N ILE A 136 -2.19 -5.78 -8.17
CA ILE A 136 -1.91 -4.78 -9.21
C ILE A 136 -2.99 -4.80 -10.30
N ILE A 137 -3.42 -5.99 -10.75
CA ILE A 137 -4.47 -6.13 -11.77
C ILE A 137 -5.79 -5.54 -11.24
N VAL A 138 -6.17 -5.84 -10.01
CA VAL A 138 -7.37 -5.27 -9.38
C VAL A 138 -7.28 -3.75 -9.32
N LEU A 139 -6.12 -3.20 -8.97
CA LEU A 139 -5.88 -1.76 -8.94
C LEU A 139 -5.98 -1.12 -10.34
N LEU A 140 -5.49 -1.80 -11.38
CA LEU A 140 -5.59 -1.39 -12.77
C LEU A 140 -7.03 -1.40 -13.29
N VAL A 141 -7.80 -2.45 -13.00
CA VAL A 141 -9.22 -2.56 -13.37
C VAL A 141 -10.05 -1.53 -12.61
N GLY A 142 -9.75 -1.33 -11.32
CA GLY A 142 -10.38 -0.34 -10.47
C GLY A 142 -10.10 1.11 -10.90
N ARG A 143 -9.09 1.36 -11.75
CA ARG A 143 -8.62 2.69 -12.19
C ARG A 143 -9.75 3.63 -12.61
N GLN A 144 -10.78 3.11 -13.27
CA GLN A 144 -11.91 3.90 -13.77
C GLN A 144 -12.95 4.25 -12.69
N ARG A 145 -12.98 3.53 -11.57
CA ARG A 145 -13.91 3.77 -10.45
C ARG A 145 -13.32 4.62 -9.33
N TYR A 146 -12.01 4.90 -9.34
CA TYR A 146 -11.39 5.77 -8.32
C TYR A 146 -11.72 7.23 -8.57
N ILE A 147 -12.30 7.87 -7.55
CA ILE A 147 -12.49 9.31 -7.53
C ILE A 147 -11.13 9.97 -7.36
N ARG A 148 -10.73 10.76 -8.36
CA ARG A 148 -9.47 11.49 -8.35
C ARG A 148 -9.69 12.82 -7.64
N ALA A 149 -9.45 12.85 -6.34
CA ALA A 149 -9.40 14.11 -5.62
C ALA A 149 -8.28 15.00 -6.21
N PRO A 150 -8.52 16.30 -6.40
CA PRO A 150 -7.48 17.21 -6.87
C PRO A 150 -6.31 17.22 -5.88
N PRO A 151 -5.05 17.39 -6.35
CA PRO A 151 -3.88 17.35 -5.49
C PRO A 151 -3.94 18.49 -4.47
N ASN A 152 -4.28 18.17 -3.22
CA ASN A 152 -4.06 19.07 -2.10
C ASN A 152 -2.55 19.21 -1.92
N GLY A 153 -2.03 20.44 -2.02
CA GLY A 153 -0.61 20.72 -1.89
C GLY A 153 0.00 20.14 -0.61
N SER A 154 1.28 19.79 -0.65
CA SER A 154 2.01 19.17 0.45
C SER A 154 2.09 20.11 1.66
N LEU A 155 1.36 19.74 2.71
CA LEU A 155 1.46 20.33 4.05
C LEU A 155 2.90 20.26 4.60
N LEU A 156 3.65 19.21 4.25
CA LEU A 156 5.06 19.07 4.64
C LEU A 156 5.96 20.14 4.01
N ILE A 157 5.75 20.47 2.74
CA ILE A 157 6.53 21.55 2.07
C ILE A 157 6.20 22.91 2.71
N GLN A 158 4.95 23.13 3.08
CA GLN A 158 4.54 24.34 3.81
C GLN A 158 5.18 24.39 5.20
N ALA A 159 5.16 23.28 5.95
CA ALA A 159 5.80 23.17 7.26
C ALA A 159 7.32 23.40 7.17
N PHE A 160 8.01 22.78 6.22
CA PHE A 160 9.44 23.03 6.00
C PHE A 160 9.74 24.48 5.61
N ARG A 161 8.86 25.11 4.82
CA ARG A 161 9.01 26.53 4.46
C ARG A 161 8.84 27.43 5.68
N VAL A 162 7.86 27.14 6.55
CA VAL A 162 7.66 27.85 7.83
C VAL A 162 8.85 27.65 8.76
N ILE A 163 9.34 26.42 8.93
CA ILE A 163 10.53 26.13 9.74
C ILE A 163 11.76 26.87 9.19
N LYS A 164 11.97 26.86 7.87
CA LYS A 164 13.09 27.57 7.22
C LYS A 164 12.99 29.08 7.40
N ILE A 165 11.79 29.64 7.41
CA ILE A 165 11.55 31.07 7.68
C ILE A 165 11.79 31.36 9.17
N ALA A 166 11.29 30.52 10.07
CA ALA A 166 11.47 30.67 11.53
C ALA A 166 12.96 30.61 11.92
N PHE A 167 13.73 29.67 11.37
CA PHE A 167 15.19 29.62 11.58
C PHE A 167 15.91 30.85 11.02
N ARG A 168 15.45 31.40 9.89
CA ARG A 168 16.02 32.63 9.34
C ARG A 168 15.67 33.89 10.14
N LEU A 169 14.49 33.93 10.76
CA LEU A 169 14.07 35.04 11.62
C LEU A 169 14.81 35.02 12.96
N ARG A 170 15.05 33.83 13.53
CA ARG A 170 15.76 33.67 14.80
C ARG A 170 17.24 34.05 14.74
N TRP A 171 17.82 34.12 13.54
CA TRP A 171 19.21 34.59 13.32
C TRP A 171 19.31 36.12 13.18
N LYS A 172 18.18 36.85 13.15
CA LYS A 172 18.12 38.32 13.04
C LYS A 172 17.77 39.04 14.36
N LEU A 173 17.61 38.30 15.45
CA LEU A 173 17.50 38.79 16.83
C LEU A 173 18.81 38.53 17.56
#